data_AF-A0A377W6U4-F1
#
_entry.id   AF-A0A377W6U4-F1
#
_cell.length_a   1.000
_cell.length_b   1.000
_cell.length_c   1.000
_cell.angle_alpha   90.00
_cell.angle_beta   90.00
_cell.angle_gamma   90.00
#
_symmetry.space_group_name_H-M   'P 1'
#
loop_
_entity.id
_entity.type
_entity.pdbx_description
1 polymer ?
#
loop_
_entity_poly.entity_id
_entity_poly.type
_entity_poly.pdbx_seq_one_letter_code
_entity_poly.pdbx_strand_id
1 'polypeptide(L)'
;MLTNKRERARQQRAALWATRDNVQRHALSMSMPWLAFVNIAFALMIFFRNLIFTYFDKRLLTHRAVIPYIESALIAVIIISAILVIIALTPRLAQGRYTLNIITGLLLALSLCWSLSNYCFIFFWTLPFAWPLLVILMTTGLTALYHHWPGITAFMLPLWVTALLAGIQLHYHTEIRFLILWAIFTAILLYGRRILQRWYDEAWDTHQENMQLIQRLESIANQDALTGTANRRALNAYLAAIWQQKTPLALMMIDVDYFKRYNDRYGPSGW
;
A
#
# COMPACT_ATOMS: atom_id res chain seq x y z
N MET A 1 -17.11 1.37 -28.54
CA MET A 1 -15.76 1.24 -27.92
C MET A 1 -15.64 1.86 -26.52
N LEU A 2 -16.23 3.03 -26.24
CA LEU A 2 -16.12 3.70 -24.93
C LEU A 2 -16.86 3.01 -23.76
N THR A 3 -18.03 2.41 -24.02
CA THR A 3 -18.83 1.64 -23.04
C THR A 3 -18.07 0.43 -22.50
N ASN A 4 -17.43 -0.35 -23.37
CA ASN A 4 -16.66 -1.54 -23.00
C ASN A 4 -15.42 -1.21 -22.15
N LYS A 5 -14.78 -0.04 -22.36
CA LYS A 5 -13.67 0.43 -21.50
C LYS A 5 -14.15 0.78 -20.09
N ARG A 6 -15.30 1.45 -19.95
CA ARG A 6 -15.86 1.81 -18.64
C ARG A 6 -16.31 0.58 -17.85
N GLU A 7 -16.92 -0.40 -18.50
CA GLU A 7 -17.29 -1.67 -17.86
C GLU A 7 -16.07 -2.46 -17.39
N ARG A 8 -15.04 -2.60 -18.22
CA ARG A 8 -13.79 -3.26 -17.81
C ARG A 8 -13.13 -2.58 -16.61
N ALA A 9 -13.07 -1.25 -16.61
CA ALA A 9 -12.53 -0.49 -15.48
C ALA A 9 -13.36 -0.69 -14.21
N ARG A 10 -14.70 -0.74 -14.32
CA ARG A 10 -15.59 -1.01 -13.20
C ARG A 10 -15.39 -2.42 -12.64
N GLN A 11 -15.25 -3.43 -13.50
CA GLN A 11 -14.99 -4.81 -13.11
C GLN A 11 -13.61 -4.97 -12.45
N GLN A 12 -12.57 -4.35 -13.00
CA GLN A 12 -11.24 -4.36 -12.40
C GLN A 12 -11.23 -3.71 -11.02
N ARG A 13 -11.94 -2.58 -10.87
CA ARG A 13 -12.07 -1.89 -9.58
C ARG A 13 -12.86 -2.73 -8.59
N ALA A 14 -13.94 -3.38 -9.01
CA ALA A 14 -14.68 -4.31 -8.15
C ALA A 14 -13.81 -5.49 -7.68
N ALA A 15 -13.00 -6.07 -8.58
CA ALA A 15 -12.09 -7.17 -8.24
C ALA A 15 -10.96 -6.74 -7.28
N LEU A 16 -10.48 -5.49 -7.41
CA LEU A 16 -9.50 -4.90 -6.50
C LEU A 16 -10.04 -4.82 -5.06
N TRP A 17 -11.27 -4.32 -4.90
CA TRP A 17 -11.91 -4.12 -3.58
C TRP A 17 -12.61 -5.37 -3.03
N ALA A 18 -12.55 -6.50 -3.75
CA ALA A 18 -13.20 -7.74 -3.33
C ALA A 18 -12.58 -8.35 -2.06
N THR A 19 -11.26 -8.19 -1.85
CA THR A 19 -10.56 -8.73 -0.69
C THR A 19 -9.51 -7.75 -0.17
N ARG A 20 -9.25 -7.80 1.16
CA ARG A 20 -8.20 -6.99 1.78
C ARG A 20 -6.82 -7.27 1.19
N ASP A 21 -6.53 -8.53 0.85
CA ASP A 21 -5.26 -8.94 0.21
C ASP A 21 -5.03 -8.24 -1.14
N ASN A 22 -6.08 -8.09 -1.95
CA ASN A 22 -5.97 -7.43 -3.26
C ASN A 22 -5.66 -5.94 -3.10
N VAL A 23 -6.32 -5.29 -2.13
CA VAL A 23 -6.03 -3.88 -1.81
C VAL A 23 -4.65 -3.71 -1.23
N GLN A 24 -4.18 -4.60 -0.35
CA GLN A 24 -2.81 -4.58 0.17
C GLN A 24 -1.77 -4.73 -0.95
N ARG A 25 -1.95 -5.69 -1.86
CA ARG A 25 -1.03 -5.87 -3.01
C ARG A 25 -0.99 -4.63 -3.90
N HIS A 26 -2.14 -4.01 -4.13
CA HIS A 26 -2.22 -2.77 -4.90
C HIS A 26 -1.56 -1.59 -4.17
N ALA A 27 -1.79 -1.44 -2.87
CA ALA A 27 -1.13 -0.43 -2.06
C ALA A 27 0.40 -0.60 -2.09
N LEU A 28 0.89 -1.84 -1.95
CA LEU A 28 2.32 -2.17 -2.12
C LEU A 28 2.81 -1.84 -3.54
N SER A 29 2.04 -2.11 -4.59
CA SER A 29 2.45 -1.75 -5.95
C SER A 29 2.66 -0.24 -6.14
N MET A 30 1.91 0.58 -5.39
CA MET A 30 2.02 2.03 -5.42
C MET A 30 3.15 2.55 -4.52
N SER A 31 3.36 1.94 -3.35
CA SER A 31 4.36 2.41 -2.37
C SER A 31 5.78 1.88 -2.59
N MET A 32 5.93 0.69 -3.21
CA MET A 32 7.24 0.07 -3.45
C MET A 32 8.18 0.90 -4.34
N PRO A 33 7.73 1.53 -5.44
CA PRO A 33 8.59 2.43 -6.22
C PRO A 33 9.15 3.59 -5.40
N TRP A 34 8.34 4.17 -4.51
CA TRP A 34 8.79 5.23 -3.61
C TRP A 34 9.83 4.73 -2.60
N LEU A 35 9.55 3.60 -1.94
CA LEU A 35 10.50 2.99 -1.01
C LEU A 35 11.84 2.67 -1.71
N ALA A 36 11.78 2.06 -2.89
CA ALA A 36 12.96 1.73 -3.67
C ALA A 36 13.73 2.97 -4.12
N PHE A 37 13.04 4.03 -4.54
CA PHE A 37 13.67 5.29 -4.88
C PHE A 37 14.50 5.84 -3.71
N VAL A 38 13.94 5.90 -2.51
CA VAL A 38 14.66 6.38 -1.32
C VAL A 38 15.87 5.51 -1.01
N ASN A 39 15.70 4.18 -1.03
CA ASN A 39 16.80 3.23 -0.76
C ASN A 39 17.92 3.33 -1.80
N ILE A 40 17.57 3.36 -3.08
CA ILE A 40 18.54 3.48 -4.19
C ILE A 40 19.23 4.85 -4.14
N ALA A 41 18.50 5.94 -3.89
CA ALA A 41 19.08 7.27 -3.81
C ALA A 41 20.13 7.37 -2.71
N PHE A 42 19.83 6.89 -1.50
CA PHE A 42 20.82 6.87 -0.41
C PHE A 42 21.98 5.92 -0.70
N ALA A 43 21.70 4.74 -1.27
CA ALA A 43 22.75 3.80 -1.62
C ALA A 43 23.72 4.38 -2.65
N LEU A 44 23.21 5.03 -3.70
CA LEU A 44 24.01 5.71 -4.71
C LEU A 44 24.77 6.91 -4.13
N MET A 45 24.12 7.71 -3.28
CA MET A 45 24.78 8.84 -2.62
C MET A 45 26.01 8.40 -1.81
N ILE A 46 25.91 7.28 -1.09
CA ILE A 46 27.03 6.75 -0.29
C ILE A 46 28.03 6.01 -1.19
N PHE A 47 27.57 5.30 -2.22
CA PHE A 47 28.47 4.63 -3.18
C PHE A 47 29.35 5.65 -3.91
N PHE A 48 28.76 6.75 -4.39
CA PHE A 48 29.46 7.86 -5.05
C PHE A 48 29.99 8.92 -4.08
N ARG A 49 30.15 8.59 -2.80
CA ARG A 49 30.67 9.51 -1.75
C ARG A 49 31.96 10.23 -2.16
N ASN A 50 32.85 9.56 -2.87
CA ASN A 50 34.15 10.11 -3.29
C ASN A 50 34.04 11.11 -4.46
N LEU A 51 32.96 11.02 -5.25
CA LEU A 51 32.65 11.97 -6.32
C LEU A 51 31.89 13.18 -5.76
N ILE A 52 30.97 12.93 -4.82
CA ILE A 52 30.06 13.94 -4.27
C ILE A 52 30.76 14.80 -3.21
N PHE A 53 31.60 14.20 -2.36
CA PHE A 53 32.23 14.88 -1.23
C PHE A 53 33.74 14.97 -1.44
N THR A 54 34.22 16.18 -1.75
CA THR A 54 35.65 16.50 -1.77
C THR A 54 36.20 16.26 -0.36
N TYR A 55 37.12 15.30 -0.19
CA TYR A 55 37.80 14.93 1.07
C TYR A 55 37.12 13.92 2.03
N PHE A 56 36.11 13.14 1.59
CA PHE A 56 35.48 12.11 2.44
C PHE A 56 36.50 11.12 3.06
N ASP A 57 37.42 10.61 2.24
CA ASP A 57 38.37 9.55 2.63
C ASP A 57 39.52 10.00 3.57
N LYS A 58 39.86 11.29 3.61
CA LYS A 58 41.10 11.76 4.28
C LYS A 58 40.93 12.11 5.77
N ARG A 59 39.70 12.30 6.26
CA ARG A 59 39.44 12.71 7.65
C ARG A 59 38.52 11.78 8.47
N LEU A 60 37.67 10.95 7.84
CA LEU A 60 36.61 10.23 8.55
C LEU A 60 36.70 8.69 8.50
N LEU A 61 37.40 8.09 7.53
CA LEU A 61 37.43 6.63 7.37
C LEU A 61 38.60 5.98 8.08
N THR A 62 38.52 5.94 9.41
CA THR A 62 39.28 4.98 10.22
C THR A 62 38.73 3.56 9.94
N HIS A 63 39.59 2.54 9.87
CA HIS A 63 39.25 1.16 9.48
C HIS A 63 38.79 0.94 8.01
N ARG A 64 39.75 1.06 7.07
CA ARG A 64 39.53 0.78 5.64
C ARG A 64 39.11 -0.66 5.31
N ALA A 65 39.34 -1.62 6.22
CA ALA A 65 38.93 -3.01 6.04
C ALA A 65 37.40 -3.20 5.96
N VAL A 66 36.61 -2.24 6.45
CA VAL A 66 35.14 -2.30 6.47
C VAL A 66 34.52 -1.85 5.14
N ILE A 67 35.26 -1.08 4.33
CA ILE A 67 34.80 -0.52 3.05
C ILE A 67 34.22 -1.59 2.10
N PRO A 68 34.88 -2.73 1.81
CA PRO A 68 34.33 -3.72 0.87
C PRO A 68 33.01 -4.34 1.35
N TYR A 69 32.82 -4.48 2.66
CA TYR A 69 31.57 -4.99 3.23
C TYR A 69 30.42 -3.98 3.06
N ILE A 70 30.71 -2.69 3.21
CA ILE A 70 29.73 -1.63 2.97
C ILE A 70 29.38 -1.56 1.49
N GLU A 71 30.37 -1.58 0.60
CA GLU A 71 30.13 -1.50 -0.85
C GLU A 71 29.30 -2.69 -1.36
N SER A 72 29.59 -3.91 -0.90
CA SER A 72 28.76 -5.08 -1.22
C SER A 72 27.34 -4.98 -0.64
N ALA A 73 27.18 -4.46 0.58
CA ALA A 73 25.86 -4.22 1.16
C ALA A 73 25.06 -3.16 0.36
N LEU A 74 25.69 -2.08 -0.08
CA LEU A 74 25.02 -1.04 -0.88
C LEU A 74 24.61 -1.54 -2.27
N ILE A 75 25.44 -2.36 -2.91
CA ILE A 75 25.08 -3.02 -4.18
C ILE A 75 23.88 -3.95 -3.96
N ALA A 76 23.88 -4.73 -2.87
CA ALA A 76 22.74 -5.58 -2.52
C ALA A 76 21.46 -4.76 -2.28
N VAL A 77 21.54 -3.61 -1.60
CA VAL A 77 20.42 -2.68 -1.40
C VAL A 77 19.82 -2.24 -2.74
N ILE A 78 20.66 -1.86 -3.71
CA ILE A 78 20.20 -1.43 -5.03
C ILE A 78 19.50 -2.59 -5.77
N ILE A 79 20.12 -3.77 -5.79
CA ILE A 79 19.57 -4.96 -6.45
C ILE A 79 18.24 -5.38 -5.83
N ILE A 80 18.17 -5.49 -4.51
CA ILE A 80 16.95 -5.89 -3.78
C ILE A 80 15.84 -4.86 -4.02
N SER A 81 16.17 -3.55 -3.99
CA SER A 81 15.21 -2.49 -4.26
C SER A 81 14.67 -2.56 -5.70
N ALA A 82 15.52 -2.84 -6.69
CA ALA A 82 15.10 -3.04 -8.07
C ALA A 82 14.18 -4.26 -8.22
N ILE A 83 14.51 -5.38 -7.58
CA ILE A 83 13.67 -6.59 -7.57
C ILE A 83 12.29 -6.30 -6.96
N LEU A 84 12.25 -5.57 -5.83
CA LEU A 84 10.98 -5.17 -5.19
C LEU A 84 10.10 -4.35 -6.14
N VAL A 85 10.68 -3.41 -6.90
CA VAL A 85 9.95 -2.63 -7.92
C VAL A 85 9.45 -3.50 -9.05
N ILE A 86 10.27 -4.42 -9.56
CA ILE A 86 9.87 -5.34 -10.64
C ILE A 86 8.69 -6.21 -10.20
N ILE A 87 8.74 -6.76 -8.99
CA ILE A 87 7.64 -7.56 -8.42
C ILE A 87 6.39 -6.70 -8.26
N ALA A 88 6.53 -5.47 -7.76
CA ALA A 88 5.44 -4.53 -7.53
C ALA A 88 4.74 -4.08 -8.82
N LEU A 89 5.51 -3.81 -9.88
CA LEU A 89 4.98 -3.31 -11.15
C LEU A 89 4.49 -4.41 -12.09
N THR A 90 4.84 -5.68 -11.84
CA THR A 90 4.45 -6.80 -12.71
C THR A 90 3.21 -7.52 -12.15
N PRO A 91 2.01 -7.36 -12.76
CA PRO A 91 0.77 -7.90 -12.19
C PRO A 91 0.77 -9.42 -12.02
N ARG A 92 1.47 -10.14 -12.92
CA ARG A 92 1.59 -11.61 -12.85
C ARG A 92 2.36 -12.08 -11.62
N LEU A 93 3.43 -11.37 -11.25
CA LEU A 93 4.23 -11.66 -10.06
C LEU A 93 3.50 -11.19 -8.80
N ALA A 94 2.83 -10.05 -8.86
CA ALA A 94 2.07 -9.47 -7.75
C ALA A 94 0.94 -10.39 -7.24
N GLN A 95 0.31 -11.18 -8.12
CA GLN A 95 -0.83 -12.05 -7.79
C GLN A 95 -0.43 -13.44 -7.23
N GLY A 96 0.87 -13.75 -7.14
CA GLY A 96 1.33 -15.04 -6.63
C GLY A 96 0.96 -15.29 -5.16
N ARG A 97 0.66 -16.56 -4.82
CA ARG A 97 0.31 -16.98 -3.46
C ARG A 97 1.41 -16.67 -2.44
N TYR A 98 2.67 -16.76 -2.86
CA TYR A 98 3.86 -16.55 -2.03
C TYR A 98 4.44 -15.14 -2.13
N THR A 99 3.86 -14.26 -2.94
CA THR A 99 4.47 -12.97 -3.27
C THR A 99 4.65 -12.06 -2.05
N LEU A 100 3.68 -12.00 -1.15
CA LEU A 100 3.78 -11.20 0.08
C LEU A 100 4.91 -11.72 1.01
N ASN A 101 5.11 -13.03 1.06
CA ASN A 101 6.18 -13.64 1.86
C ASN A 101 7.56 -13.36 1.24
N ILE A 102 7.66 -13.45 -0.09
CA ILE A 102 8.89 -13.09 -0.83
C ILE A 102 9.22 -11.62 -0.62
N ILE A 103 8.25 -10.71 -0.76
CA ILE A 103 8.42 -9.28 -0.48
C ILE A 103 8.91 -9.09 0.96
N THR A 104 8.33 -9.79 1.93
CA THR A 104 8.74 -9.71 3.34
C THR A 104 10.18 -10.17 3.55
N GLY A 105 10.60 -11.27 2.91
CA GLY A 105 11.98 -11.76 2.97
C GLY A 105 12.98 -10.78 2.32
N LEU A 106 12.62 -10.18 1.18
CA LEU A 106 13.44 -9.15 0.53
C LEU A 106 13.56 -7.89 1.39
N LEU A 107 12.47 -7.46 2.03
CA LEU A 107 12.49 -6.32 2.96
C LEU A 107 13.38 -6.59 4.19
N LEU A 108 13.37 -7.81 4.72
CA LEU A 108 14.26 -8.22 5.80
C LEU A 108 15.72 -8.14 5.35
N ALA A 109 16.05 -8.72 4.19
CA ALA A 109 17.41 -8.67 3.64
C ALA A 109 17.88 -7.22 3.40
N LEU A 110 17.00 -6.38 2.82
CA LEU A 110 17.25 -4.95 2.62
C LEU A 110 17.55 -4.24 3.95
N SER A 111 16.77 -4.53 4.99
CA SER A 111 16.94 -3.97 6.32
C SER A 111 18.24 -4.42 6.99
N LEU A 112 18.64 -5.68 6.81
CA LEU A 112 19.90 -6.20 7.33
C LEU A 112 21.11 -5.56 6.64
N CYS A 113 21.07 -5.34 5.32
CA CYS A 113 22.13 -4.61 4.60
C CYS A 113 22.28 -3.17 5.10
N TRP A 114 21.15 -2.47 5.33
CA TRP A 114 21.18 -1.13 5.91
C TRP A 114 21.61 -1.11 7.37
N SER A 115 21.19 -2.09 8.16
CA SER A 115 21.59 -2.28 9.56
C SER A 115 23.11 -2.43 9.66
N LEU A 116 23.71 -3.33 8.88
CA LEU A 116 25.16 -3.50 8.81
C LEU A 116 25.86 -2.19 8.43
N SER A 117 25.39 -1.53 7.37
CA SER A 117 25.99 -0.28 6.88
C SER A 117 25.92 0.83 7.93
N ASN A 118 24.76 1.03 8.55
CA ASN A 118 24.54 2.06 9.57
C ASN A 118 25.36 1.79 10.84
N TYR A 119 25.45 0.53 11.28
CA TYR A 119 26.31 0.17 12.40
C TYR A 119 27.75 0.60 12.14
N CYS A 120 28.26 0.33 10.93
CA CYS A 120 29.60 0.74 10.56
C CYS A 120 29.77 2.26 10.48
N PHE A 121 28.77 2.97 9.95
CA PHE A 121 28.81 4.44 9.86
C PHE A 121 28.84 5.12 11.23
N ILE A 122 28.09 4.58 12.20
CA ILE A 122 28.03 5.14 13.56
C ILE A 122 29.27 4.76 14.36
N PHE A 123 29.64 3.48 14.35
CA PHE A 123 30.67 2.96 15.23
C PHE A 123 32.10 3.19 14.70
N PHE A 124 32.38 2.84 13.45
CA PHE A 124 33.73 2.94 12.91
C PHE A 124 34.06 4.33 12.39
N TRP A 125 33.10 4.99 11.73
CA TRP A 125 33.34 6.26 11.02
C TRP A 125 32.74 7.47 11.72
N THR A 126 31.95 7.28 12.78
CA THR A 126 31.32 8.35 13.58
C THR A 126 30.63 9.42 12.73
N LEU A 127 29.96 8.98 11.66
CA LEU A 127 29.37 9.88 10.68
C LEU A 127 28.13 10.57 11.25
N PRO A 128 28.07 11.92 11.29
CA PRO A 128 26.95 12.63 11.91
C PRO A 128 25.63 12.41 11.16
N PHE A 129 25.68 12.12 9.85
CA PHE A 129 24.50 11.90 9.03
C PHE A 129 23.90 10.48 9.16
N ALA A 130 24.56 9.55 9.84
CA ALA A 130 24.07 8.17 9.98
C ALA A 130 22.76 8.09 10.77
N TRP A 131 22.62 8.91 11.83
CA TRP A 131 21.38 8.99 12.61
C TRP A 131 20.20 9.54 11.80
N PRO A 132 20.31 10.70 11.12
CA PRO A 132 19.28 11.16 10.19
C PRO A 132 18.93 10.13 9.10
N LEU A 133 19.91 9.46 8.52
CA LEU A 133 19.69 8.42 7.50
C LEU A 133 18.80 7.30 8.05
N LEU A 134 19.12 6.79 9.24
CA LEU A 134 18.36 5.73 9.89
C LEU A 134 16.92 6.17 10.17
N VAL A 135 16.72 7.40 10.69
CA VAL A 135 15.38 7.98 10.90
C VAL A 135 14.61 8.06 9.59
N ILE A 136 15.20 8.58 8.51
CA ILE A 136 14.53 8.71 7.22
C ILE A 136 14.16 7.35 6.63
N LEU A 137 15.06 6.36 6.70
CA LEU A 137 14.76 4.99 6.28
C LEU A 137 13.60 4.42 7.09
N MET A 138 13.58 4.65 8.41
CA MET A 138 12.50 4.18 9.27
C MET A 138 11.16 4.84 8.96
N THR A 139 11.12 6.17 8.83
CA THR A 139 9.88 6.90 8.50
C THR A 139 9.39 6.54 7.11
N THR A 140 10.29 6.36 6.13
CA THR A 140 9.94 5.93 4.78
C THR A 140 9.33 4.53 4.80
N GLY A 141 9.95 3.59 5.53
CA GLY A 141 9.42 2.24 5.70
C GLY A 141 8.05 2.24 6.37
N LEU A 142 7.86 3.05 7.41
CA LEU A 142 6.57 3.24 8.08
C LEU A 142 5.50 3.72 7.08
N THR A 143 5.77 4.75 6.29
CA THR A 143 4.81 5.28 5.30
C THR A 143 4.56 4.34 4.13
N ALA A 144 5.55 3.55 3.72
CA ALA A 144 5.41 2.67 2.56
C ALA A 144 4.74 1.33 2.91
N LEU A 145 4.90 0.86 4.16
CA LEU A 145 4.59 -0.52 4.56
C LEU A 145 3.51 -0.62 5.65
N TYR A 146 2.88 0.48 6.09
CA TYR A 146 1.87 0.45 7.16
C TYR A 146 0.71 -0.53 6.92
N HIS A 147 0.39 -0.80 5.66
CA HIS A 147 -0.63 -1.76 5.20
C HIS A 147 -0.26 -3.22 5.44
N HIS A 148 1.04 -3.54 5.46
CA HIS A 148 1.57 -4.91 5.44
C HIS A 148 2.39 -5.18 6.70
N TRP A 149 1.71 -5.69 7.74
CA TRP A 149 2.30 -5.89 9.07
C TRP A 149 3.61 -6.71 9.07
N PRO A 150 3.70 -7.88 8.41
CA PRO A 150 4.95 -8.64 8.35
C PRO A 150 6.10 -7.85 7.71
N GLY A 151 5.81 -7.08 6.66
CA GLY A 151 6.80 -6.29 5.94
C GLY A 151 7.34 -5.12 6.76
N ILE A 152 6.47 -4.38 7.45
CA ILE A 152 6.92 -3.28 8.31
C ILE A 152 7.77 -3.80 9.47
N THR A 153 7.42 -4.95 10.09
CA THR A 153 8.26 -5.53 11.15
C THR A 153 9.60 -6.01 10.62
N ALA A 154 9.61 -6.70 9.47
CA ALA A 154 10.82 -7.19 8.83
C ALA A 154 11.77 -6.05 8.45
N PHE A 155 11.23 -4.91 7.99
CA PHE A 155 12.03 -3.77 7.60
C PHE A 155 12.46 -2.89 8.79
N MET A 156 11.59 -2.66 9.78
CA MET A 156 11.87 -1.76 10.91
C MET A 156 12.75 -2.39 11.99
N LEU A 157 12.53 -3.65 12.34
CA LEU A 157 13.12 -4.23 13.54
C LEU A 157 14.66 -4.26 13.51
N PRO A 158 15.33 -4.71 12.42
CA PRO A 158 16.80 -4.68 12.38
C PRO A 158 17.36 -3.25 12.47
N LEU A 159 16.75 -2.28 11.80
CA LEU A 159 17.17 -0.87 11.86
C LEU A 159 17.00 -0.29 13.26
N TRP A 160 15.86 -0.57 13.91
CA TRP A 160 15.58 -0.11 15.27
C TRP A 160 16.55 -0.69 16.30
N VAL A 161 16.84 -2.00 16.21
CA VAL A 161 17.83 -2.68 17.05
C VAL A 161 19.22 -2.11 16.82
N THR A 162 19.59 -1.87 15.56
CA THR A 162 20.89 -1.27 15.20
C THR A 162 21.07 0.11 15.81
N ALA A 163 20.04 0.96 15.74
CA ALA A 163 20.06 2.28 16.33
C ALA A 163 20.30 2.22 17.85
N LEU A 164 19.65 1.28 18.54
CA LEU A 164 19.84 1.06 19.97
C LEU A 164 21.27 0.59 20.27
N LEU A 165 21.72 -0.48 19.60
CA LEU A 165 23.03 -1.08 19.85
C LEU A 165 24.18 -0.11 19.56
N ALA A 166 24.13 0.56 18.40
CA ALA A 166 25.15 1.53 18.01
C ALA A 166 25.18 2.73 18.98
N GLY A 167 24.02 3.16 19.48
CA GLY A 167 23.93 4.25 20.45
C GLY A 167 24.45 3.89 21.83
N ILE A 168 24.13 2.70 22.34
CA ILE A 168 24.68 2.19 23.61
C ILE A 168 26.21 2.08 23.53
N GLN A 169 26.73 1.55 22.42
CA GLN A 169 28.16 1.35 22.25
C GLN A 169 28.95 2.67 22.19
N LEU A 170 28.37 3.73 21.59
CA LEU A 170 29.00 5.05 21.50
C LEU A 170 29.02 5.78 22.85
N HIS A 171 27.98 5.59 23.68
CA HIS A 171 27.84 6.22 24.99
C HIS A 171 28.18 5.21 26.09
N TYR A 172 29.48 4.86 26.20
CA TYR A 172 30.02 3.82 27.09
C TYR A 172 29.58 3.96 28.56
N HIS A 173 29.28 5.19 29.01
CA HIS A 173 28.41 5.43 30.16
C HIS A 173 27.02 5.71 29.61
N THR A 174 26.09 4.77 29.80
CA THR A 174 24.73 4.88 29.27
C THR A 174 24.08 6.16 29.78
N GLU A 175 24.15 7.24 29.00
CA GLU A 175 23.46 8.46 29.34
C GLU A 175 21.97 8.14 29.26
N ILE A 176 21.29 8.19 30.40
CA ILE A 176 19.83 8.03 30.50
C ILE A 176 19.12 8.90 29.45
N ARG A 177 19.72 10.04 29.07
CA ARG A 177 19.27 10.92 27.99
C ARG A 177 19.09 10.19 26.65
N PHE A 178 20.03 9.33 26.25
CA PHE A 178 19.93 8.58 24.99
C PHE A 178 18.75 7.60 25.03
N LEU A 179 18.60 6.85 26.13
CA LEU A 179 17.48 5.91 26.29
C LEU A 179 16.12 6.63 26.30
N ILE A 180 16.04 7.81 26.93
CA ILE A 180 14.83 8.64 26.90
C ILE A 180 14.51 9.07 25.47
N LEU A 181 15.49 9.61 24.73
CA LEU A 181 15.29 10.03 23.33
C LEU A 181 14.87 8.85 22.44
N TRP A 182 15.50 7.69 22.62
CA TRP A 182 15.17 6.49 21.87
C TRP A 182 13.78 5.96 22.22
N ALA A 183 13.36 6.01 23.50
CA ALA A 183 12.01 5.64 23.91
C ALA A 183 10.96 6.61 23.34
N ILE A 184 11.22 7.92 23.37
CA ILE A 184 10.37 8.93 22.73
C ILE A 184 10.24 8.67 21.24
N PHE A 185 11.36 8.44 20.54
CA PHE A 185 11.36 8.15 19.11
C PHE A 185 10.58 6.85 18.79
N THR A 186 10.75 5.82 19.61
CA THR A 186 9.99 4.56 19.50
C THR A 186 8.49 4.81 19.69
N ALA A 187 8.10 5.62 20.68
CA ALA A 187 6.72 5.99 20.91
C ALA A 187 6.12 6.77 19.72
N ILE A 188 6.88 7.68 19.12
CA ILE A 188 6.50 8.41 17.90
C ILE A 188 6.24 7.44 16.75
N LEU A 189 7.16 6.49 16.50
CA LEU A 189 6.97 5.49 15.43
C LEU A 189 5.76 4.60 15.67
N LEU A 190 5.54 4.15 16.91
CA LEU A 190 4.39 3.32 17.27
C LEU A 190 3.06 4.08 17.14
N TYR A 191 3.03 5.35 17.57
CA TYR A 191 1.84 6.18 17.46
C TYR A 191 1.55 6.55 16.01
N GLY A 192 2.57 6.93 15.23
CA GLY A 192 2.47 7.17 13.80
C GLY A 192 1.95 5.95 13.05
N ARG A 193 2.43 4.75 13.40
CA ARG A 193 1.90 3.49 12.87
C ARG A 193 0.41 3.32 13.17
N ARG A 194 -0.02 3.56 14.42
CA ARG A 194 -1.44 3.43 14.79
C ARG A 194 -2.33 4.39 14.02
N ILE A 195 -1.87 5.63 13.80
CA ILE A 195 -2.62 6.61 12.99
C ILE A 195 -2.74 6.13 11.55
N LEU A 196 -1.64 5.71 10.92
CA LEU A 196 -1.66 5.22 9.54
C LEU A 196 -2.56 3.99 9.38
N GLN A 197 -2.56 3.09 10.35
CA GLN A 197 -3.46 1.93 10.36
C GLN A 197 -4.93 2.36 10.51
N ARG A 198 -5.24 3.31 11.38
CA ARG A 198 -6.61 3.84 11.51
C ARG A 198 -7.10 4.47 10.21
N TRP A 199 -6.28 5.29 9.55
CA TRP A 199 -6.65 5.87 8.26
C TRP A 199 -6.88 4.81 7.18
N TYR A 200 -6.11 3.71 7.20
CA TYR A 200 -6.34 2.60 6.29
C TYR A 200 -7.69 1.91 6.54
N ASP A 201 -7.97 1.59 7.80
CA ASP A 201 -9.21 0.90 8.19
C ASP A 201 -10.43 1.77 7.90
N GLU A 202 -10.37 3.07 8.21
CA GLU A 202 -11.42 4.03 7.92
C GLU A 202 -11.67 4.20 6.41
N ALA A 203 -10.60 4.24 5.61
CA ALA A 203 -10.72 4.28 4.15
C ALA A 203 -11.35 2.99 3.60
N TRP A 204 -11.03 1.84 4.19
CA TRP A 204 -11.63 0.57 3.84
C TRP A 204 -13.13 0.54 4.15
N ASP A 205 -13.52 0.92 5.36
CA ASP A 205 -14.91 0.90 5.81
C ASP A 205 -15.77 1.89 5.02
N THR A 206 -15.27 3.12 4.84
CA THR A 206 -15.93 4.14 4.00
C THR A 206 -16.16 3.65 2.58
N HIS A 207 -15.21 2.91 2.00
CA HIS A 207 -15.37 2.36 0.67
C HIS A 207 -16.43 1.24 0.63
N GLN A 208 -16.52 0.41 1.68
CA GLN A 208 -17.56 -0.63 1.78
C GLN A 208 -18.95 -0.01 1.90
N GLU A 209 -19.13 0.99 2.76
CA GLU A 209 -20.40 1.71 2.93
C GLU A 209 -20.85 2.39 1.64
N ASN A 210 -19.94 3.10 0.97
CA ASN A 210 -20.23 3.71 -0.33
C ASN A 210 -20.67 2.66 -1.36
N MET A 211 -20.04 1.48 -1.37
CA MET A 211 -20.44 0.42 -2.29
C MET A 211 -21.84 -0.12 -1.99
N GLN A 212 -22.18 -0.28 -0.71
CA GLN A 212 -23.54 -0.69 -0.31
C GLN A 212 -24.58 0.37 -0.67
N LEU A 213 -24.25 1.65 -0.47
CA LEU A 213 -25.15 2.75 -0.80
C LEU A 213 -25.39 2.84 -2.32
N ILE A 214 -24.33 2.69 -3.12
CA ILE A 214 -24.44 2.61 -4.58
C ILE A 214 -25.35 1.45 -5.00
N GLN A 215 -25.19 0.27 -4.40
CA GLN A 215 -26.04 -0.89 -4.70
C GLN A 215 -27.52 -0.64 -4.36
N ARG A 216 -27.81 0.00 -3.22
CA ARG A 216 -29.18 0.37 -2.82
C ARG A 216 -29.78 1.43 -3.74
N LEU A 217 -29.00 2.43 -4.14
CA LEU A 217 -29.46 3.44 -5.09
C LEU A 217 -29.73 2.82 -6.46
N GLU A 218 -28.88 1.89 -6.91
CA GLU A 218 -29.12 1.15 -8.16
C GLU A 218 -30.37 0.27 -8.08
N SER A 219 -30.69 -0.35 -6.93
CA SER A 219 -31.93 -1.10 -6.77
C SER A 219 -33.15 -0.18 -6.81
N ILE A 220 -33.16 0.93 -6.06
CA ILE A 220 -34.27 1.90 -6.04
C ILE A 220 -34.47 2.54 -7.43
N ALA A 221 -33.38 2.86 -8.14
CA ALA A 221 -33.46 3.49 -9.45
C ALA A 221 -33.97 2.57 -10.55
N ASN A 222 -33.84 1.24 -10.38
CA ASN A 222 -34.19 0.25 -11.39
C ASN A 222 -35.38 -0.65 -11.02
N GLN A 223 -35.88 -0.58 -9.79
CA GLN A 223 -37.03 -1.36 -9.33
C GLN A 223 -38.26 -0.45 -9.11
N ASP A 224 -39.43 -1.02 -9.34
CA ASP A 224 -40.71 -0.42 -8.98
C ASP A 224 -40.98 -0.67 -7.48
N ALA A 225 -41.32 0.39 -6.75
CA ALA A 225 -41.40 0.33 -5.29
C ALA A 225 -42.57 -0.53 -4.78
N LEU A 226 -43.65 -0.67 -5.57
CA LEU A 226 -44.84 -1.41 -5.18
C LEU A 226 -44.71 -2.91 -5.45
N THR A 227 -44.07 -3.26 -6.56
CA THR A 227 -44.00 -4.65 -7.03
C THR A 227 -42.64 -5.30 -6.84
N GLY A 228 -41.59 -4.53 -6.56
CA GLY A 228 -40.20 -5.01 -6.52
C GLY A 228 -39.65 -5.46 -7.89
N THR A 229 -40.44 -5.33 -8.95
CA THR A 229 -40.05 -5.73 -10.31
C THR A 229 -39.22 -4.65 -10.97
N ALA A 230 -38.52 -4.97 -12.07
CA ALA A 230 -37.78 -3.97 -12.82
C ALA A 230 -38.72 -2.87 -13.33
N ASN A 231 -38.40 -1.60 -13.05
CA ASN A 231 -39.21 -0.49 -13.50
C ASN A 231 -39.07 -0.25 -15.01
N ARG A 232 -39.92 0.62 -15.56
CA ARG A 232 -39.93 0.94 -16.99
C ARG A 232 -38.58 1.46 -17.51
N ARG A 233 -37.81 2.16 -16.68
CA ARG A 233 -36.48 2.66 -17.04
C ARG A 233 -35.49 1.50 -17.21
N ALA A 234 -35.48 0.55 -16.28
CA ALA A 234 -34.66 -0.64 -16.36
C ALA A 234 -35.04 -1.51 -17.58
N LEU A 235 -36.33 -1.71 -17.84
CA LEU A 235 -36.83 -2.40 -19.03
C LEU A 235 -36.33 -1.75 -20.32
N ASN A 236 -36.49 -0.43 -20.46
CA ASN A 236 -36.05 0.31 -21.64
C ASN A 236 -34.54 0.21 -21.85
N ALA A 237 -33.75 0.32 -20.78
CA ALA A 237 -32.29 0.20 -20.83
C ALA A 237 -31.87 -1.21 -21.27
N TYR A 238 -32.52 -2.25 -20.75
CA TYR A 238 -32.26 -3.65 -21.09
C TYR A 238 -32.61 -3.96 -22.55
N LEU A 239 -33.80 -3.52 -23.01
CA LEU A 239 -34.23 -3.68 -24.40
C LEU A 239 -33.26 -2.98 -25.37
N ALA A 240 -32.83 -1.76 -25.06
CA ALA A 240 -31.85 -1.04 -25.87
C ALA A 240 -30.50 -1.76 -25.97
N ALA A 241 -30.05 -2.41 -24.87
CA ALA A 241 -28.81 -3.17 -24.85
C ALA A 241 -28.89 -4.45 -25.70
N ILE A 242 -29.98 -5.22 -25.59
CA ILE A 242 -30.14 -6.48 -26.36
C ILE A 242 -30.42 -6.21 -27.84
N TRP A 243 -31.12 -5.12 -28.14
CA TRP A 243 -31.36 -4.72 -29.53
C TRP A 243 -30.06 -4.59 -30.34
N GLN A 244 -28.95 -4.20 -29.69
CA GLN A 244 -27.63 -4.16 -30.34
C GLN A 244 -26.98 -5.54 -30.56
N GLN A 245 -27.38 -6.55 -29.78
CA GLN A 245 -26.79 -7.90 -29.85
C GLN A 245 -27.37 -8.75 -30.99
N LYS A 246 -28.44 -8.28 -31.67
CA LYS A 246 -29.12 -8.96 -32.80
C LYS A 246 -29.51 -10.41 -32.51
N THR A 247 -29.85 -10.73 -31.26
CA THR A 247 -30.35 -12.04 -30.87
C THR A 247 -31.88 -12.08 -30.99
N PRO A 248 -32.49 -13.22 -31.35
CA PRO A 248 -33.95 -13.38 -31.33
C PRO A 248 -34.50 -13.13 -29.92
N LEU A 249 -35.53 -12.28 -29.81
CA LEU A 249 -36.13 -11.88 -28.53
C LEU A 249 -37.62 -12.18 -28.52
N ALA A 250 -38.14 -12.69 -27.39
CA ALA A 250 -39.56 -12.76 -27.11
C ALA A 250 -39.91 -11.80 -25.96
N LEU A 251 -40.98 -11.03 -26.13
CA LEU A 251 -41.49 -10.10 -25.11
C LEU A 251 -42.92 -10.50 -24.74
N MET A 252 -43.19 -10.65 -23.44
CA MET A 252 -44.53 -10.86 -22.91
C MET A 252 -44.98 -9.59 -22.21
N MET A 253 -46.14 -9.05 -22.61
CA MET A 253 -46.81 -7.96 -21.92
C MET A 253 -48.01 -8.51 -21.18
N ILE A 254 -48.10 -8.20 -19.89
CA ILE A 254 -49.19 -8.63 -19.01
C ILE A 254 -49.88 -7.36 -18.51
N ASP A 255 -51.19 -7.30 -18.63
CA ASP A 255 -52.03 -6.22 -18.10
C ASP A 255 -53.08 -6.82 -17.15
N VAL A 256 -53.51 -6.06 -16.15
CA VAL A 256 -54.51 -6.51 -15.17
C VAL A 256 -55.89 -6.01 -15.60
N ASP A 257 -56.74 -6.94 -16.02
CA ASP A 257 -58.09 -6.61 -16.47
C ASP A 257 -58.94 -5.94 -15.37
N TYR A 258 -59.74 -4.95 -15.76
CA TYR A 258 -60.64 -4.18 -14.88
C TYR A 258 -59.97 -3.44 -13.70
N PHE A 259 -58.65 -3.25 -13.70
CA PHE A 259 -57.91 -2.56 -12.63
C PHE A 259 -58.49 -1.19 -12.25
N LYS A 260 -58.96 -0.40 -13.24
CA LYS A 260 -59.59 0.90 -13.01
C LYS A 260 -60.83 0.80 -12.10
N ARG A 261 -61.70 -0.19 -12.33
CA ARG A 261 -62.91 -0.39 -11.50
C ARG A 261 -62.58 -0.79 -10.07
N TYR A 262 -61.50 -1.55 -9.87
CA TYR A 262 -61.01 -1.89 -8.55
C TYR A 262 -60.53 -0.64 -7.80
N ASN A 263 -59.69 0.17 -8.44
CA ASN A 263 -59.14 1.39 -7.85
C ASN A 263 -60.23 2.44 -7.57
N ASP A 264 -61.24 2.55 -8.44
CA ASP A 264 -62.39 3.46 -8.25
C ASP A 264 -63.29 3.02 -7.07
N ARG A 265 -63.35 1.71 -6.76
CA ARG A 265 -64.22 1.16 -5.69
C ARG A 265 -63.58 1.15 -4.32
N TYR A 266 -62.29 0.85 -4.22
CA TYR A 266 -61.56 0.76 -2.95
C TYR A 266 -60.70 1.98 -2.66
N GLY A 267 -60.65 2.94 -3.60
CA GLY A 267 -59.73 4.06 -3.59
C GLY A 267 -58.31 3.62 -3.99
N PRO A 268 -57.49 4.53 -4.54
CA PRO A 268 -56.06 4.30 -4.59
C PRO A 268 -55.58 4.23 -3.13
N SER A 269 -55.25 3.03 -2.67
CA SER A 269 -54.77 2.76 -1.31
C SER A 269 -53.76 3.82 -0.89
N GLY A 270 -54.15 4.68 0.06
CA GLY A 270 -53.32 5.76 0.57
C GLY A 270 -52.18 5.21 1.41
N TRP A 271 -50.96 5.64 1.06
CA TRP A 271 -49.68 5.59 1.79
C TRP A 271 -49.25 4.25 2.40
#